data_AF-A0A2E3UC07-F1
#
_entry.id   AF-A0A2E3UC07-F1
#
_cell.length_a   1.000
_cell.length_b   1.000
_cell.length_c   1.000
_cell.angle_alpha   90.00
_cell.angle_beta   90.00
_cell.angle_gamma   90.00
#
_symmetry.space_group_name_H-M   'P 1'
#
loop_
_entity.id
_entity.type
_entity.pdbx_description
1 polymer ?
#
loop_
_entity_poly.entity_id
_entity_poly.type
_entity_poly.pdbx_seq_one_letter_code
_entity_poly.pdbx_strand_id
1 'polypeptide(L)'
;MADVDTRITPALHPDNIASLDGYSDSTAPLVADATEALTAAYGYLGGIHDVRAAAFADPTMTPEAALLKADDHAQAKLAGVTRKFDAAVARFGTTIASLEADLSASVKEQASRQVSGEVRALMLKSNDRVKLMEQAFADGDSEVISAVCGASPILSGFTKEMHAVFLRRFNEKQKPETVQRLRALTSAKTYLEQQGGLVLAEMVKAVGTIPVVSQKEGSKGQIIRHISPTEVRAKRDASAKVYAKHA
;
A
#
# COMPACT_ATOMS: atom_id res chain seq x y z
N MET A 1 -15.98 -11.05 -6.74
CA MET A 1 -16.25 -10.48 -5.41
C MET A 1 -15.96 -11.57 -4.41
N ALA A 2 -15.05 -11.34 -3.47
CA ALA A 2 -14.89 -12.23 -2.33
C ALA A 2 -16.12 -12.08 -1.42
N ASP A 3 -16.56 -13.17 -0.78
CA ASP A 3 -17.62 -13.09 0.22
C ASP A 3 -17.11 -12.36 1.46
N VAL A 4 -17.97 -11.56 2.10
CA VAL A 4 -17.56 -10.70 3.23
C VAL A 4 -17.55 -11.53 4.52
N ASP A 5 -16.35 -11.94 4.94
CA ASP A 5 -16.09 -12.52 6.25
C ASP A 5 -16.08 -11.42 7.34
N THR A 6 -17.11 -11.40 8.16
CA THR A 6 -17.31 -10.44 9.26
C THR A 6 -16.31 -10.61 10.41
N ARG A 7 -15.54 -11.69 10.43
CA ARG A 7 -14.50 -11.95 11.44
C ARG A 7 -13.24 -11.12 11.17
N ILE A 8 -13.01 -10.76 9.90
CA ILE A 8 -11.85 -10.03 9.41
C ILE A 8 -12.19 -8.55 9.26
N THR A 9 -11.24 -7.66 9.56
CA THR A 9 -11.45 -6.22 9.32
C THR A 9 -11.81 -5.93 7.84
N PRO A 10 -12.90 -5.17 7.57
CA PRO A 10 -13.27 -4.78 6.21
C PRO A 10 -12.17 -4.01 5.47
N ALA A 11 -11.25 -3.37 6.20
CA ALA A 11 -10.13 -2.64 5.63
C ALA A 11 -9.14 -3.54 4.87
N LEU A 12 -9.14 -4.86 5.11
CA LEU A 12 -8.32 -5.81 4.35
C LEU A 12 -9.05 -6.43 3.14
N HIS A 13 -10.30 -6.02 2.88
CA HIS A 13 -11.06 -6.56 1.76
C HIS A 13 -10.48 -6.11 0.42
N PRO A 14 -10.27 -7.02 -0.56
CA PRO A 14 -9.65 -6.68 -1.84
C PRO A 14 -10.43 -5.64 -2.67
N ASP A 15 -11.76 -5.60 -2.54
CA ASP A 15 -12.60 -4.64 -3.28
C ASP A 15 -12.32 -3.18 -2.92
N ASN A 16 -11.67 -2.90 -1.79
CA ASN A 16 -11.28 -1.53 -1.41
C ASN A 16 -10.33 -0.89 -2.44
N ILE A 17 -9.58 -1.69 -3.21
CA ILE A 17 -8.69 -1.19 -4.27
C ILE A 17 -9.47 -0.44 -5.36
N ALA A 18 -10.69 -0.90 -5.68
CA ALA A 18 -11.52 -0.28 -6.71
C ALA A 18 -12.04 1.12 -6.32
N SER A 19 -11.99 1.46 -5.03
CA SER A 19 -12.42 2.76 -4.49
C SER A 19 -11.26 3.76 -4.32
N LEU A 20 -10.04 3.39 -4.72
CA LEU A 20 -8.87 4.26 -4.56
C LEU A 20 -8.85 5.39 -5.60
N ASP A 21 -8.27 6.53 -5.21
CA ASP A 21 -8.07 7.66 -6.13
C ASP A 21 -7.17 7.25 -7.30
N GLY A 22 -7.58 7.65 -8.51
CA GLY A 22 -6.96 7.26 -9.77
C GLY A 22 -7.38 5.90 -10.31
N TYR A 23 -8.13 5.09 -9.55
CA TYR A 23 -8.64 3.80 -10.03
C TYR A 23 -9.64 3.99 -11.18
N SER A 24 -9.50 3.17 -12.21
CA SER A 24 -10.38 3.04 -13.36
C SER A 24 -10.09 1.72 -14.07
N ASP A 25 -10.93 1.35 -15.04
CA ASP A 25 -10.72 0.14 -15.84
C ASP A 25 -9.36 0.12 -16.56
N SER A 26 -8.85 1.28 -16.95
CA SER A 26 -7.55 1.40 -17.64
C SER A 26 -6.35 1.24 -16.69
N THR A 27 -6.52 1.55 -15.41
CA THR A 27 -5.46 1.45 -14.39
C THR A 27 -5.56 0.18 -13.55
N ALA A 28 -6.68 -0.55 -13.62
CA ALA A 28 -6.90 -1.78 -12.87
C ALA A 28 -5.77 -2.82 -13.04
N PRO A 29 -5.23 -3.07 -14.25
CA PRO A 29 -4.09 -3.99 -14.42
C PRO A 29 -2.81 -3.54 -13.71
N LEU A 30 -2.62 -2.23 -13.51
CA LEU A 30 -1.43 -1.68 -12.87
C LEU A 30 -1.43 -1.90 -11.36
N VAL A 31 -2.62 -1.99 -10.76
CA VAL A 31 -2.80 -2.19 -9.31
C VAL A 31 -3.22 -3.63 -8.96
N ALA A 32 -3.16 -4.56 -9.93
CA ALA A 32 -3.55 -5.95 -9.74
C ALA A 32 -2.80 -6.62 -8.59
N ASP A 33 -1.49 -6.37 -8.48
CA ASP A 33 -0.63 -6.89 -7.39
C ASP A 33 -1.16 -6.51 -6.00
N ALA A 34 -1.83 -5.34 -5.85
CA ALA A 34 -2.44 -4.93 -4.58
C ALA A 34 -3.67 -5.77 -4.25
N THR A 35 -4.50 -6.01 -5.26
CA THR A 35 -5.70 -6.85 -5.13
C THR A 35 -5.31 -8.28 -4.78
N GLU A 36 -4.25 -8.81 -5.40
CA GLU A 36 -3.72 -10.14 -5.10
C GLU A 36 -3.14 -10.24 -3.69
N ALA A 37 -2.40 -9.21 -3.24
CA ALA A 37 -1.86 -9.17 -1.89
C ALA A 37 -2.97 -9.17 -0.83
N LEU A 38 -3.99 -8.32 -0.99
CA LEU A 38 -5.15 -8.27 -0.10
C LEU A 38 -5.97 -9.57 -0.15
N THR A 39 -6.21 -10.13 -1.33
CA THR A 39 -6.89 -11.43 -1.48
C THR A 39 -6.15 -12.53 -0.74
N ALA A 40 -4.82 -12.57 -0.86
CA ALA A 40 -3.99 -13.55 -0.15
C ALA A 40 -4.05 -13.36 1.38
N ALA A 41 -4.02 -12.12 1.87
CA ALA A 41 -4.18 -11.84 3.30
C ALA A 41 -5.58 -12.21 3.81
N TYR A 42 -6.62 -11.85 3.06
CA TYR A 42 -8.01 -12.10 3.44
C TYR A 42 -8.30 -13.60 3.53
N GLY A 43 -7.92 -14.37 2.50
CA GLY A 43 -8.07 -15.83 2.51
C GLY A 43 -7.22 -16.51 3.59
N TYR A 44 -6.02 -15.99 3.87
CA TYR A 44 -5.17 -16.48 4.95
C TYR A 44 -5.82 -16.27 6.33
N LEU A 45 -6.34 -15.07 6.60
CA LEU A 45 -7.00 -14.75 7.87
C LEU A 45 -8.27 -15.58 8.07
N GLY A 46 -9.09 -15.74 7.02
CA GLY A 46 -10.26 -16.63 7.06
C GLY A 46 -9.87 -18.07 7.37
N GLY A 47 -8.80 -18.57 6.74
CA GLY A 47 -8.26 -19.90 7.01
C GLY A 47 -7.81 -20.10 8.47
N ILE A 48 -7.28 -19.07 9.15
CA ILE A 48 -6.95 -19.16 10.58
C ILE A 48 -8.22 -19.34 11.41
N HIS A 49 -9.27 -18.57 11.14
CA HIS A 49 -10.53 -18.69 11.85
C HIS A 49 -11.16 -20.08 11.66
N ASP A 50 -11.11 -20.63 10.45
CA ASP A 50 -11.67 -21.94 10.14
C ASP A 50 -10.87 -23.07 10.80
N VAL A 51 -9.53 -23.01 10.74
CA VAL A 51 -8.66 -23.97 11.42
C VAL A 51 -8.86 -23.91 12.93
N ARG A 52 -9.01 -22.71 13.49
CA ARG A 52 -9.31 -22.54 14.91
C ARG A 52 -10.65 -23.18 15.26
N ALA A 53 -11.72 -22.84 14.54
CA ALA A 53 -13.04 -23.38 14.82
C ALA A 53 -13.05 -24.92 14.75
N ALA A 54 -12.41 -25.50 13.74
CA ALA A 54 -12.28 -26.95 13.59
C ALA A 54 -11.46 -27.57 14.73
N ALA A 55 -10.33 -26.97 15.11
CA ALA A 55 -9.47 -27.49 16.17
C ALA A 55 -10.14 -27.46 17.54
N PHE A 56 -10.93 -26.42 17.84
CA PHE A 56 -11.68 -26.32 19.11
C PHE A 56 -12.94 -27.18 19.14
N ALA A 57 -13.46 -27.60 17.98
CA ALA A 57 -14.58 -28.55 17.88
C ALA A 57 -14.13 -30.02 17.93
N ASP A 58 -12.84 -30.29 17.74
CA ASP A 58 -12.27 -31.64 17.75
C ASP A 58 -12.25 -32.20 19.19
N PRO A 59 -13.05 -33.24 19.50
CA PRO A 59 -13.15 -33.80 20.83
C PRO A 59 -11.85 -34.50 21.28
N THR A 60 -10.92 -34.77 20.35
CA THR A 60 -9.65 -35.42 20.65
C THR A 60 -8.57 -34.42 21.07
N MET A 61 -8.80 -33.11 20.88
CA MET A 61 -7.83 -32.06 21.21
C MET A 61 -8.19 -31.40 22.54
N THR A 62 -7.17 -31.15 23.36
CA THR A 62 -7.33 -30.22 24.49
C THR A 62 -7.42 -28.78 23.96
N PRO A 63 -8.03 -27.86 24.70
CA PRO A 63 -8.08 -26.45 24.30
C PRO A 63 -6.70 -25.85 23.98
N GLU A 64 -5.67 -26.22 24.75
CA GLU A 64 -4.29 -25.80 24.53
C GLU A 64 -3.70 -26.36 23.22
N ALA A 65 -3.95 -27.63 22.92
CA ALA A 65 -3.50 -28.25 21.66
C ALA A 65 -4.21 -27.65 20.45
N ALA A 66 -5.51 -27.35 20.58
CA ALA A 66 -6.30 -26.67 19.56
C ALA A 66 -5.77 -25.24 19.30
N LEU A 67 -5.42 -24.50 20.36
CA LEU A 67 -4.81 -23.18 20.25
C LEU A 67 -3.46 -23.21 19.53
N LEU A 68 -2.59 -24.18 19.88
CA LEU A 68 -1.31 -24.34 19.19
C LEU A 68 -1.49 -24.68 17.70
N LYS A 69 -2.47 -25.54 17.36
CA LYS A 69 -2.76 -25.89 15.96
C LYS A 69 -3.18 -24.68 15.13
N ALA A 70 -4.00 -23.79 15.69
CA ALA A 70 -4.40 -22.55 15.03
C ALA A 70 -3.19 -21.60 14.85
N ASP A 71 -2.36 -21.45 15.88
CA ASP A 71 -1.18 -20.57 15.80
C ASP A 71 -0.10 -21.13 14.86
N ASP A 72 0.12 -22.45 14.84
CA ASP A 72 1.07 -23.08 13.90
C ASP A 72 0.62 -22.86 12.44
N HIS A 73 -0.68 -22.92 12.16
CA HIS A 73 -1.22 -22.57 10.84
C HIS A 73 -0.98 -21.11 10.48
N ALA A 74 -1.18 -20.20 11.45
CA ALA A 74 -0.92 -18.78 11.26
C ALA A 74 0.56 -18.53 10.94
N GLN A 75 1.47 -18.96 11.82
CA GLN A 75 2.90 -18.73 11.65
C GLN A 75 3.45 -19.31 10.33
N ALA A 76 2.92 -20.45 9.86
CA ALA A 76 3.38 -21.10 8.64
C ALA A 76 3.22 -20.26 7.37
N LYS A 77 2.19 -19.40 7.29
CA LYS A 77 1.85 -18.64 6.08
C LYS A 77 2.09 -17.14 6.20
N LEU A 78 2.28 -16.61 7.41
CA LEU A 78 2.49 -15.18 7.65
C LEU A 78 3.60 -14.60 6.78
N ALA A 79 4.78 -15.22 6.76
CA ALA A 79 5.92 -14.75 5.98
C ALA A 79 5.64 -14.73 4.46
N GLY A 80 4.80 -15.65 3.97
CA GLY A 80 4.39 -15.66 2.56
C GLY A 80 3.47 -14.50 2.22
N VAL A 81 2.52 -14.19 3.11
CA VAL A 81 1.57 -13.07 2.94
C VAL A 81 2.28 -11.73 3.02
N THR A 82 3.12 -11.50 4.03
CA THR A 82 3.84 -10.22 4.18
C THR A 82 4.78 -9.95 3.00
N ARG A 83 5.47 -10.99 2.49
CA ARG A 83 6.30 -10.87 1.28
C ARG A 83 5.52 -10.42 0.06
N LYS A 84 4.23 -10.78 -0.08
CA LYS A 84 3.40 -10.29 -1.19
C LYS A 84 3.13 -8.79 -1.10
N PHE A 85 2.88 -8.28 0.11
CA PHE A 85 2.75 -6.84 0.33
C PHE A 85 4.05 -6.11 0.00
N ASP A 86 5.17 -6.59 0.54
CA ASP A 86 6.48 -5.98 0.31
C ASP A 86 6.83 -5.97 -1.18
N ALA A 87 6.58 -7.08 -1.88
CA ALA A 87 6.83 -7.19 -3.32
C ALA A 87 5.96 -6.23 -4.14
N ALA A 88 4.68 -6.10 -3.82
CA ALA A 88 3.77 -5.17 -4.49
C ALA A 88 4.19 -3.71 -4.26
N VAL A 89 4.47 -3.34 -3.01
CA VAL A 89 4.94 -1.99 -2.64
C VAL A 89 6.25 -1.64 -3.36
N ALA A 90 7.20 -2.58 -3.41
CA ALA A 90 8.46 -2.38 -4.12
C ALA A 90 8.25 -2.17 -5.63
N ARG A 91 7.42 -3.00 -6.27
CA ARG A 91 7.09 -2.88 -7.71
C ARG A 91 6.40 -1.56 -8.04
N PHE A 92 5.45 -1.14 -7.21
CA PHE A 92 4.80 0.15 -7.37
C PHE A 92 5.80 1.29 -7.20
N GLY A 93 6.70 1.22 -6.22
CA GLY A 93 7.76 2.21 -6.03
C GLY A 93 8.64 2.39 -7.29
N THR A 94 9.06 1.29 -7.92
CA THR A 94 9.84 1.35 -9.17
C THR A 94 9.04 2.00 -10.31
N THR A 95 7.77 1.62 -10.46
CA THR A 95 6.92 2.14 -11.54
C THR A 95 6.59 3.62 -11.33
N ILE A 96 6.28 4.02 -10.10
CA ILE A 96 6.07 5.42 -9.69
C ILE A 96 7.30 6.25 -10.06
N ALA A 97 8.49 5.81 -9.66
CA ALA A 97 9.73 6.54 -9.98
C ALA A 97 9.95 6.72 -11.50
N SER A 98 9.61 5.70 -12.29
CA SER A 98 9.66 5.79 -13.75
C SER A 98 8.65 6.79 -14.33
N LEU A 99 7.41 6.81 -13.82
CA LEU A 99 6.37 7.74 -14.27
C LEU A 99 6.70 9.18 -13.85
N GLU A 100 7.24 9.37 -12.65
CA GLU A 100 7.73 10.67 -12.20
C GLU A 100 8.89 11.18 -13.06
N ALA A 101 9.84 10.30 -13.40
CA ALA A 101 10.92 10.65 -14.32
C ALA A 101 10.40 11.05 -15.70
N ASP A 102 9.38 10.36 -16.23
CA ASP A 102 8.75 10.70 -17.50
C ASP A 102 7.97 12.04 -17.46
N LEU A 103 7.35 12.37 -16.32
CA LEU A 103 6.69 13.66 -16.09
C LEU A 103 7.68 14.80 -15.83
N SER A 104 8.92 14.50 -15.43
CA SER A 104 10.00 15.48 -15.27
C SER A 104 10.94 15.55 -16.48
N ALA A 105 10.69 14.76 -17.53
CA ALA A 105 11.50 14.77 -18.73
C ALA A 105 11.46 16.12 -19.45
N SER A 106 12.57 16.49 -20.09
CA SER A 106 12.64 17.71 -20.89
C SER A 106 11.69 17.65 -22.08
N VAL A 107 11.13 18.81 -22.43
CA VAL A 107 10.16 18.91 -23.53
C VAL A 107 10.81 19.55 -24.74
N LYS A 108 10.38 19.16 -25.94
CA LYS A 108 10.81 19.83 -27.18
C LYS A 108 9.99 21.09 -27.40
N GLU A 109 10.67 22.13 -27.88
CA GLU A 109 10.03 23.37 -28.33
C GLU A 109 9.04 23.06 -29.47
N GLN A 110 7.80 23.57 -29.36
CA GLN A 110 6.78 23.39 -30.40
C GLN A 110 6.80 24.51 -31.46
N ALA A 111 7.22 25.71 -31.07
CA ALA A 111 7.37 26.85 -31.97
C ALA A 111 8.68 26.78 -32.77
N SER A 112 8.81 27.64 -33.79
CA SER A 112 10.07 27.78 -34.53
C SER A 112 11.18 28.30 -33.61
N ARG A 113 12.44 27.90 -33.86
CA ARG A 113 13.59 28.31 -33.04
C ARG A 113 13.71 29.83 -32.87
N GLN A 114 13.31 30.61 -33.88
CA GLN A 114 13.32 32.07 -33.84
C GLN A 114 12.29 32.61 -32.85
N VAL A 115 11.03 32.16 -32.96
CA VAL A 115 9.94 32.56 -32.05
C VAL A 115 10.23 32.13 -30.62
N SER A 116 10.71 30.89 -30.42
CA SER A 116 11.10 30.42 -29.08
C SER A 116 12.24 31.24 -28.48
N GLY A 117 13.18 31.72 -29.30
CA GLY A 117 14.23 32.64 -28.87
C GLY A 117 13.68 33.99 -28.38
N GLU A 118 12.72 34.56 -29.10
CA GLU A 118 12.08 35.83 -28.75
C GLU A 118 11.24 35.73 -27.47
N VAL A 119 10.46 34.66 -27.32
CA VAL A 119 9.66 34.39 -26.12
C VAL A 119 10.56 34.35 -24.88
N ARG A 120 11.69 33.64 -24.95
CA ARG A 120 12.64 33.56 -23.83
C ARG A 120 13.28 34.91 -23.51
N ALA A 121 13.67 35.67 -24.54
CA ALA A 121 14.24 36.99 -24.36
C ALA A 121 13.24 37.96 -23.71
N LEU A 122 11.95 37.85 -24.03
CA LEU A 122 10.89 38.62 -23.40
C LEU A 122 10.70 38.22 -21.93
N MET A 123 10.65 36.92 -21.64
CA MET A 123 10.55 36.40 -20.27
C MET A 123 11.74 36.84 -19.41
N LEU A 124 12.95 36.83 -19.97
CA LEU A 124 14.16 37.25 -19.28
C LEU A 124 14.09 38.72 -18.82
N LYS A 125 13.55 39.60 -19.68
CA LYS A 125 13.39 41.04 -19.43
C LYS A 125 12.20 41.36 -18.50
N SER A 126 11.26 40.44 -18.33
CA SER A 126 10.08 40.67 -17.50
C SER A 126 10.40 40.63 -16.00
N ASN A 127 9.89 41.62 -15.26
CA ASN A 127 9.96 41.62 -13.80
C ASN A 127 8.97 40.63 -13.15
N ASP A 128 7.97 40.16 -13.91
CA ASP A 128 6.90 39.26 -13.42
C ASP A 128 6.73 38.03 -14.33
N ARG A 129 7.85 37.37 -14.63
CA ARG A 129 7.92 36.20 -15.51
C ARG A 129 7.09 35.00 -15.02
N VAL A 130 6.91 34.87 -13.69
CA VAL A 130 6.07 33.84 -13.09
C VAL A 130 4.61 34.08 -13.48
N LYS A 131 4.11 35.32 -13.35
CA LYS A 131 2.75 35.67 -13.77
C LYS A 131 2.53 35.51 -15.27
N LEU A 132 3.53 35.86 -16.10
CA LEU A 132 3.45 35.61 -17.55
C LEU A 132 3.34 34.12 -17.87
N MET A 133 4.08 33.27 -17.15
CA MET A 133 3.99 31.82 -17.32
C MET A 133 2.62 31.29 -16.85
N GLU A 134 2.12 31.75 -15.70
CA GLU A 134 0.76 31.40 -15.22
C GLU A 134 -0.33 31.82 -16.21
N GLN A 135 -0.18 33.00 -16.82
CA GLN A 135 -1.10 33.46 -17.86
C GLN A 135 -1.03 32.58 -19.10
N ALA A 136 0.17 32.18 -19.55
CA ALA A 136 0.31 31.23 -20.65
C ALA A 136 -0.37 29.88 -20.35
N PHE A 137 -0.32 29.42 -19.09
CA PHE A 137 -1.07 28.23 -18.66
C PHE A 137 -2.58 28.42 -18.70
N ALA A 138 -3.08 29.58 -18.27
CA ALA A 138 -4.50 29.95 -18.29
C ALA A 138 -5.03 30.06 -19.72
N ASP A 139 -4.26 30.69 -20.61
CA ASP A 139 -4.60 30.91 -22.02
C ASP A 139 -4.40 29.65 -22.87
N GLY A 140 -3.70 28.63 -22.33
CA GLY A 140 -3.41 27.39 -23.04
C GLY A 140 -2.30 27.52 -24.10
N ASP A 141 -1.48 28.56 -24.00
CA ASP A 141 -0.41 28.86 -24.95
C ASP A 141 0.76 27.89 -24.81
N SER A 142 0.65 26.78 -25.54
CA SER A 142 1.62 25.69 -25.53
C SER A 142 2.94 26.08 -26.20
N GLU A 143 2.91 27.08 -27.10
CA GLU A 143 4.10 27.59 -27.78
C GLU A 143 4.98 28.36 -26.81
N VAL A 144 4.39 29.26 -26.01
CA VAL A 144 5.11 30.00 -24.97
C VAL A 144 5.63 29.06 -23.88
N ILE A 145 4.79 28.15 -23.39
CA ILE A 145 5.19 27.22 -22.33
C ILE A 145 6.31 26.30 -22.79
N SER A 146 6.19 25.70 -23.99
CA SER A 146 7.23 24.81 -24.53
C SER A 146 8.52 25.56 -24.89
N ALA A 147 8.45 26.82 -25.33
CA ALA A 147 9.63 27.65 -25.57
C ALA A 147 10.42 27.93 -24.28
N VAL A 148 9.74 28.12 -23.15
CA VAL A 148 10.39 28.35 -21.85
C VAL A 148 10.88 27.03 -21.23
N CYS A 149 10.03 26.00 -21.22
CA CYS A 149 10.32 24.71 -20.59
C CYS A 149 11.29 23.83 -21.41
N GLY A 150 11.37 24.04 -22.73
CA GLY A 150 12.22 23.25 -23.63
C GLY A 150 13.69 23.69 -23.70
N ALA A 151 14.05 24.79 -23.04
CA ALA A 151 15.41 25.32 -23.00
C ALA A 151 15.94 25.48 -21.58
N SER A 152 17.21 25.85 -21.46
CA SER A 152 17.85 26.12 -20.17
C SER A 152 17.12 27.22 -19.40
N PRO A 153 16.85 27.04 -18.09
CA PRO A 153 16.10 28.00 -17.27
C PRO A 153 16.72 29.40 -17.22
N ILE A 154 18.06 29.49 -17.34
CA ILE A 154 18.81 30.75 -17.35
C ILE A 154 18.39 31.64 -18.53
N LEU A 155 18.03 31.06 -19.68
CA LEU A 155 17.66 31.81 -20.89
C LEU A 155 16.33 32.56 -20.74
N SER A 156 15.48 32.11 -19.83
CA SER A 156 14.21 32.74 -19.48
C SER A 156 14.28 33.44 -18.11
N GLY A 157 15.45 33.37 -17.46
CA GLY A 157 15.73 33.85 -16.10
C GLY A 157 14.86 33.24 -15.01
N PHE A 158 14.52 31.95 -15.16
CA PHE A 158 13.98 31.15 -14.07
C PHE A 158 15.10 30.52 -13.26
N THR A 159 14.85 30.22 -11.98
CA THR A 159 15.70 29.27 -11.25
C THR A 159 15.39 27.85 -11.72
N LYS A 160 16.27 26.90 -11.41
CA LYS A 160 16.09 25.49 -11.79
C LYS A 160 14.83 24.89 -11.17
N GLU A 161 14.53 25.27 -9.92
CA GLU A 161 13.39 24.77 -9.16
C GLU A 161 12.07 25.27 -9.75
N MET A 162 11.98 26.58 -10.06
CA MET A 162 10.78 27.14 -10.69
C MET A 162 10.53 26.52 -12.06
N HIS A 163 11.59 26.36 -12.86
CA HIS A 163 11.50 25.72 -14.17
C HIS A 163 11.03 24.27 -14.07
N ALA A 164 11.54 23.50 -13.11
CA ALA A 164 11.12 22.12 -12.87
C ALA A 164 9.63 22.02 -12.51
N VAL A 165 9.10 22.95 -11.72
CA VAL A 165 7.66 23.01 -11.37
C VAL A 165 6.81 23.24 -12.62
N PHE A 166 7.14 24.24 -13.44
CA PHE A 166 6.38 24.52 -14.66
C PHE A 166 6.52 23.42 -15.71
N LEU A 167 7.71 22.83 -15.85
CA LEU A 167 7.95 21.69 -16.72
C LEU A 167 7.07 20.50 -16.32
N ARG A 168 7.06 20.15 -15.03
CA ARG A 168 6.20 19.06 -14.52
C ARG A 168 4.73 19.37 -14.78
N ARG A 169 4.26 20.58 -14.44
CA ARG A 169 2.87 20.99 -14.71
C ARG A 169 2.50 20.91 -16.18
N PHE A 170 3.41 21.30 -17.09
CA PHE A 170 3.19 21.18 -18.53
C PHE A 170 3.07 19.72 -18.97
N ASN A 171 4.00 18.87 -18.52
CA ASN A 171 3.97 17.44 -18.82
C ASN A 171 2.73 16.75 -18.26
N GLU A 172 2.27 17.13 -17.06
CA GLU A 172 1.04 16.61 -16.46
C GLU A 172 -0.19 16.96 -17.32
N LYS A 173 -0.24 18.17 -17.91
CA LYS A 173 -1.31 18.58 -18.83
C LYS A 173 -1.23 17.84 -20.17
N GLN A 174 -0.03 17.58 -20.69
CA GLN A 174 0.18 16.88 -21.97
C GLN A 174 -0.02 15.36 -21.86
N LYS A 175 0.24 14.77 -20.68
CA LYS A 175 0.20 13.32 -20.45
C LYS A 175 -0.80 12.97 -19.33
N PRO A 176 -2.11 13.24 -19.51
CA PRO A 176 -3.11 13.00 -18.47
C PRO A 176 -3.20 11.51 -18.08
N GLU A 177 -2.96 10.59 -19.01
CA GLU A 177 -2.90 9.15 -18.71
C GLU A 177 -1.77 8.80 -17.75
N THR A 178 -0.57 9.36 -17.96
CA THR A 178 0.59 9.15 -17.07
C THR A 178 0.28 9.65 -15.66
N VAL A 179 -0.40 10.79 -15.55
CA VAL A 179 -0.85 11.34 -14.25
C VAL A 179 -1.86 10.42 -13.58
N GLN A 180 -2.84 9.92 -14.33
CA GLN A 180 -3.85 9.00 -13.79
C GLN A 180 -3.21 7.71 -13.28
N ARG A 181 -2.28 7.11 -14.05
CA ARG A 181 -1.52 5.93 -13.65
C ARG A 181 -0.68 6.19 -12.40
N LEU A 182 0.00 7.34 -12.34
CA LEU A 182 0.79 7.75 -11.18
C LEU A 182 -0.08 7.86 -9.93
N ARG A 183 -1.27 8.48 -10.03
CA ARG A 183 -2.21 8.58 -8.92
C ARG A 183 -2.67 7.21 -8.45
N ALA A 184 -3.13 6.35 -9.37
CA ALA A 184 -3.59 5.00 -9.05
C ALA A 184 -2.54 4.18 -8.29
N LEU A 185 -1.30 4.15 -8.81
CA LEU A 185 -0.19 3.42 -8.19
C LEU A 185 0.22 4.02 -6.83
N THR A 186 0.22 5.35 -6.71
CA THR A 186 0.55 6.03 -5.45
C THR A 186 -0.49 5.71 -4.39
N SER A 187 -1.78 5.83 -4.72
CA SER A 187 -2.89 5.48 -3.83
C SER A 187 -2.81 4.00 -3.41
N ALA A 188 -2.60 3.09 -4.36
CA ALA A 188 -2.49 1.66 -4.08
C ALA A 188 -1.28 1.34 -3.17
N LYS A 189 -0.12 1.94 -3.44
CA LYS A 189 1.08 1.78 -2.62
C LYS A 189 0.83 2.25 -1.18
N THR A 190 0.35 3.47 -1.01
CA THR A 190 0.03 4.03 0.31
C THR A 190 -0.99 3.18 1.04
N TYR A 191 -2.01 2.69 0.33
CA TYR A 191 -3.02 1.81 0.91
C TYR A 191 -2.41 0.51 1.43
N LEU A 192 -1.59 -0.18 0.63
CA LEU A 192 -0.91 -1.40 1.06
C LEU A 192 0.04 -1.16 2.25
N GLU A 193 0.77 -0.05 2.28
CA GLU A 193 1.66 0.29 3.39
C GLU A 193 0.88 0.49 4.71
N GLN A 194 -0.29 1.14 4.62
CA GLN A 194 -1.18 1.32 5.78
C GLN A 194 -1.80 0.00 6.24
N GLN A 195 -2.31 -0.81 5.31
CA GLN A 195 -3.01 -2.05 5.64
C GLN A 195 -2.06 -3.21 6.01
N GLY A 196 -0.84 -3.22 5.48
CA GLY A 196 0.16 -4.28 5.75
C GLY A 196 0.47 -4.41 7.24
N GLY A 197 0.48 -3.30 7.98
CA GLY A 197 0.65 -3.29 9.43
C GLY A 197 -0.49 -3.96 10.21
N LEU A 198 -1.70 -4.04 9.63
CA LEU A 198 -2.87 -4.65 10.27
C LEU A 198 -2.88 -6.18 10.16
N VAL A 199 -2.18 -6.76 9.17
CA VAL A 199 -2.20 -8.21 8.93
C VAL A 199 -1.70 -8.97 10.17
N LEU A 200 -0.65 -8.48 10.83
CA LEU A 200 -0.14 -9.11 12.05
C LEU A 200 -1.15 -9.01 13.20
N ALA A 201 -1.79 -7.86 13.38
CA ALA A 201 -2.77 -7.63 14.44
C ALA A 201 -4.01 -8.51 14.25
N GLU A 202 -4.55 -8.57 13.03
CA GLU A 202 -5.69 -9.43 12.70
C GLU A 202 -5.33 -10.92 12.80
N MET A 203 -4.10 -11.31 12.46
CA MET A 203 -3.62 -12.67 12.70
C MET A 203 -3.64 -13.02 14.19
N VAL A 204 -3.08 -12.18 15.05
CA VAL A 204 -3.06 -12.40 16.50
C VAL A 204 -4.49 -12.49 17.05
N LYS A 205 -5.40 -11.64 16.56
CA LYS A 205 -6.83 -11.68 16.90
C LYS A 205 -7.50 -12.97 16.44
N ALA A 206 -7.21 -13.44 15.22
CA ALA A 206 -7.77 -14.68 14.67
C ALA A 206 -7.31 -15.91 15.48
N VAL A 207 -6.01 -15.98 15.82
CA VAL A 207 -5.44 -17.02 16.70
C VAL A 207 -5.98 -16.92 18.13
N GLY A 208 -6.17 -15.70 18.65
CA GLY A 208 -6.74 -15.34 19.96
C GLY A 208 -6.16 -16.11 21.16
N THR A 209 -6.98 -16.31 22.19
CA THR A 209 -6.56 -16.88 23.49
C THR A 209 -7.62 -17.83 24.08
N ILE A 210 -7.26 -18.55 25.14
CA ILE A 210 -8.20 -19.36 25.94
C ILE A 210 -8.57 -18.61 27.22
N PRO A 211 -9.86 -18.36 27.52
CA PRO A 211 -10.27 -17.75 28.78
C PRO A 211 -10.22 -18.77 29.94
N VAL A 212 -9.64 -18.37 31.06
CA VAL A 212 -9.62 -19.14 32.32
C VAL A 212 -10.69 -18.58 33.24
N VAL A 213 -11.67 -19.40 33.58
CA VAL A 213 -12.84 -18.99 34.36
C VAL A 213 -12.65 -19.37 35.84
N SER A 214 -13.03 -18.48 36.76
CA SER A 214 -13.08 -18.77 38.19
C SER A 214 -14.18 -19.77 38.49
N GLN A 215 -13.81 -20.90 39.07
CA GLN A 215 -14.77 -21.76 39.77
C GLN A 215 -14.81 -21.33 41.23
N LYS A 216 -15.52 -20.24 41.54
CA LYS A 216 -15.95 -19.96 42.92
C LYS A 216 -17.37 -20.49 43.09
N GLU A 217 -17.56 -21.42 44.03
CA GLU A 217 -18.87 -21.99 44.39
C GLU A 217 -19.93 -20.88 44.49
N GLY A 218 -21.00 -21.00 43.70
CA GLY A 218 -22.16 -20.10 43.74
C GLY A 218 -22.09 -18.82 42.89
N SER A 219 -20.98 -18.54 42.19
CA SER A 219 -20.88 -17.36 41.30
C SER A 219 -20.80 -17.75 39.83
N LYS A 220 -21.53 -17.03 38.95
CA LYS A 220 -21.37 -17.16 37.48
C LYS A 220 -19.91 -16.88 37.16
N GLY A 221 -19.19 -17.91 36.74
CA GLY A 221 -17.72 -17.89 36.65
C GLY A 221 -17.22 -16.65 35.90
N GLN A 222 -16.36 -15.87 36.55
CA GLN A 222 -15.73 -14.71 35.95
C GLN A 222 -14.44 -15.14 35.25
N ILE A 223 -14.17 -14.60 34.06
CA ILE A 223 -12.89 -14.81 33.38
C ILE A 223 -11.81 -14.11 34.23
N ILE A 224 -10.86 -14.89 34.76
CA ILE A 224 -9.77 -14.37 35.61
C ILE A 224 -8.54 -14.01 34.75
N ARG A 225 -8.28 -14.77 33.67
CA ARG A 225 -7.14 -14.52 32.77
C ARG A 225 -7.33 -15.17 31.40
N HIS A 226 -6.49 -14.78 30.45
CA HIS A 226 -6.39 -15.40 29.13
C HIS A 226 -5.05 -16.11 28.99
N ILE A 227 -5.06 -17.32 28.44
CA ILE A 227 -3.85 -18.09 28.10
C ILE A 227 -3.52 -17.84 26.62
N SER A 228 -2.30 -17.35 26.37
CA SER A 228 -1.77 -17.09 25.03
C SER A 228 -1.07 -18.31 24.41
N PRO A 229 -0.95 -18.39 23.07
CA PRO A 229 -0.20 -19.47 22.42
C PRO A 229 1.26 -19.56 22.87
N THR A 230 1.89 -18.41 23.15
CA THR A 230 3.28 -18.34 23.63
C THR A 230 3.45 -18.96 25.01
N GLU A 231 2.50 -18.74 25.93
CA GLU A 231 2.48 -19.43 27.23
C GLU A 231 2.35 -20.95 27.08
N VAL A 232 1.48 -21.41 26.17
CA VAL A 232 1.29 -22.84 25.91
C VAL A 232 2.56 -23.46 25.32
N ARG A 233 3.21 -22.79 24.35
CA ARG A 233 4.50 -23.25 23.79
C ARG A 233 5.58 -23.32 24.85
N ALA A 234 5.71 -22.31 25.71
CA ALA A 234 6.70 -22.31 26.79
C ALA A 234 6.54 -23.53 27.72
N LYS A 235 5.29 -23.89 28.06
CA LYS A 235 5.00 -25.09 28.85
C LYS A 235 5.34 -26.37 28.09
N ARG A 236 4.93 -26.48 26.82
CA ARG A 236 5.23 -27.63 25.95
C ARG A 236 6.73 -27.85 25.83
N ASP A 237 7.50 -26.79 25.56
CA ASP A 237 8.94 -26.86 25.35
C ASP A 237 9.68 -27.19 26.66
N ALA A 238 9.17 -26.73 27.82
CA ALA A 238 9.66 -27.16 29.12
C ALA A 238 9.46 -28.66 29.35
N SER A 239 8.29 -29.20 29.01
CA SER A 239 8.03 -30.65 29.08
C SER A 239 8.89 -31.42 28.09
N ALA A 240 9.07 -30.94 26.86
CA ALA A 240 9.91 -31.57 25.85
C ALA A 240 11.37 -31.73 26.29
N LYS A 241 11.92 -30.73 27.00
CA LYS A 241 13.26 -30.82 27.60
C LYS A 241 13.39 -31.92 28.65
N VAL A 242 12.31 -32.23 29.38
CA VAL A 242 12.30 -33.35 30.34
C VAL A 242 12.25 -34.67 29.58
N TYR A 243 11.37 -34.80 28.59
CA TYR A 243 11.28 -36.02 27.77
C TYR A 243 12.60 -36.35 27.07
N ALA A 244 13.31 -35.34 26.55
CA ALA A 244 14.62 -35.50 25.92
C ALA A 244 15.71 -36.04 26.87
N LYS A 245 15.54 -35.95 28.19
CA LYS A 245 16.47 -36.57 29.17
C LYS A 245 16.21 -38.06 29.38
N HIS A 246 15.08 -38.55 28.90
CA HIS A 246 14.61 -39.93 29.07
C HIS A 246 14.39 -40.65 27.73
N ALA A 247 14.78 -40.02 26.62
CA ALA A 247 14.78 -40.56 25.26
C ALA A 247 16.19 -41.00 24.88
#